data_AF-A0AAE1Q5F3-F1
#
_entry.id   AF-A0AAE1Q5F3-F1
#
_cell.length_a   1.000
_cell.length_b   1.000
_cell.length_c   1.000
_cell.angle_alpha   90.00
_cell.angle_beta   90.00
_cell.angle_gamma   90.00
#
_symmetry.space_group_name_H-M   'P 1'
#
loop_
_entity.id
_entity.type
_entity.pdbx_description
1 polymer ?
#
loop_
_entity_poly.entity_id
_entity_poly.type
_entity_poly.pdbx_seq_one_letter_code
_entity_poly.pdbx_strand_id
1 'polypeptide(L)'
;MELRARSKTSQLWLNYQKMVEFARSLIRADRMGCWLMHLRAVSDCLPIFAAAGHYNYLKSAHFYVQEMDQLDTKHPDVLKKIERGFHVIRRSNQLWAGLSSDFVIETTLMRSLKTTGGMTHGGGMSEEQRALWTMSRPVTSEYNIAMQEFTNLSYTTSEQHKDLTEARMKRDNADVEEISSKLVVWSPFSPDPSLRNIATGVVAEEGVNVHEYESIGHKIMHKMIGQPAFTFTFKRKDKAITLGQTSAIRVAPDRTIDSALLFQRFLVVSQTGELALEEVMHYELSPFPPALFEARDIFRKADKPQLAHAICDHASDAILQSVPETECHVLDGGSLLHQVPWKRGQNYGEIAQSYADFTVRHYGSATTVVFDGYEEGPPIKDNTHQRRGHNSHPIVHFTADTEVSGKKEEFLSRDVNKQTLIKMIIAELRRSGCDVVNAPGDADVDIVKAAVRASLVHTITLIGEDTDLLVLLLYYAQRDND
;
A
#
# COMPACT_ATOMS: atom_id res chain seq x y z
N MET A 1 -0.09 2.28 29.08
CA MET A 1 0.67 3.54 28.99
C MET A 1 2.02 3.33 28.30
N GLU A 2 2.71 2.22 28.60
CA GLU A 2 4.03 1.86 28.05
C GLU A 2 4.07 1.74 26.52
N LEU A 3 3.11 1.04 25.88
CA LEU A 3 3.08 0.88 24.41
C LEU A 3 2.89 2.19 23.64
N ARG A 4 2.09 3.13 24.17
CA ARG A 4 1.82 4.41 23.51
C ARG A 4 3.05 5.31 23.46
N ALA A 5 3.92 5.21 24.46
CA ALA A 5 5.14 6.00 24.57
C ALA A 5 6.34 5.40 23.82
N ARG A 6 6.23 4.18 23.29
CA ARG A 6 7.36 3.50 22.61
C ARG A 6 7.81 4.20 21.33
N SER A 7 6.86 4.68 20.52
CA SER A 7 7.17 5.39 19.28
C SER A 7 5.97 6.17 18.76
N LYS A 8 6.23 7.14 17.87
CA LYS A 8 5.18 7.88 17.15
C LYS A 8 4.27 6.93 16.35
N THR A 9 4.85 5.87 15.77
CA THR A 9 4.11 4.82 15.06
C THR A 9 3.22 4.01 15.99
N SER A 10 3.72 3.62 17.17
CA SER A 10 2.92 2.92 18.19
C SER A 10 1.72 3.75 18.62
N GLN A 11 1.93 5.04 18.87
CA GLN A 11 0.89 5.98 19.24
C GLN A 11 -0.18 6.09 18.15
N LEU A 12 0.21 6.23 16.89
CA LEU A 12 -0.72 6.29 15.76
C LEU A 12 -1.56 5.00 15.65
N TRP A 13 -0.95 3.83 15.89
CA TRP A 13 -1.67 2.56 15.76
C TRP A 13 -2.70 2.35 16.88
N LEU A 14 -2.35 2.70 18.12
CA LEU A 14 -3.30 2.69 19.23
C LEU A 14 -4.43 3.71 19.01
N ASN A 15 -4.10 4.87 18.44
CA ASN A 15 -5.10 5.85 18.04
C ASN A 15 -6.06 5.26 17.00
N TYR A 16 -5.56 4.56 15.98
CA TYR A 16 -6.40 3.89 14.99
C TYR A 16 -7.32 2.83 15.61
N GLN A 17 -6.79 1.98 16.50
CA GLN A 17 -7.61 1.00 17.23
C GLN A 17 -8.75 1.68 18.01
N LYS A 18 -8.46 2.80 18.67
CA LYS A 18 -9.46 3.61 19.37
C LYS A 18 -10.54 4.17 18.42
N MET A 19 -10.16 4.63 17.23
CA MET A 19 -11.13 5.06 16.21
C MET A 19 -12.05 3.92 15.76
N VAL A 20 -11.50 2.71 15.58
CA VAL A 20 -12.29 1.50 15.26
C VAL A 20 -13.24 1.14 16.41
N GLU A 21 -12.80 1.28 17.66
CA GLU A 21 -13.66 1.09 18.84
C GLU A 21 -14.83 2.07 18.87
N PHE A 22 -14.62 3.34 18.50
CA PHE A 22 -15.69 4.33 18.40
C PHE A 22 -16.71 3.96 17.32
N ALA A 23 -16.25 3.56 16.13
CA ALA A 23 -17.14 3.09 15.07
C ALA A 23 -17.97 1.88 15.52
N ARG A 24 -17.33 0.91 16.20
CA ARG A 24 -18.03 -0.25 16.79
C ARG A 24 -19.03 0.16 17.87
N SER A 25 -18.71 1.18 18.66
CA SER A 25 -19.59 1.68 19.72
C SER A 25 -20.84 2.34 19.15
N LEU A 26 -20.69 3.10 18.05
CA LEU A 26 -21.83 3.68 17.33
C LEU A 26 -22.73 2.59 16.74
N ILE A 27 -22.15 1.59 16.05
CA ILE A 27 -22.90 0.43 15.54
C ILE A 27 -23.62 -0.27 16.68
N ARG A 28 -22.93 -0.54 17.79
CA ARG A 28 -23.52 -1.18 18.97
C ARG A 28 -24.68 -0.37 19.54
N ALA A 29 -24.53 0.94 19.64
CA ALA A 29 -25.58 1.83 20.13
C ALA A 29 -26.84 1.75 19.26
N ASP A 30 -26.68 1.85 17.94
CA ASP A 30 -27.80 1.77 16.99
C ASP A 30 -28.44 0.38 16.99
N ARG A 31 -27.63 -0.68 17.00
CA ARG A 31 -28.13 -2.06 17.04
C ARG A 31 -28.95 -2.34 18.29
N MET A 32 -28.54 -1.80 19.44
CA MET A 32 -29.25 -1.95 20.71
C MET A 32 -30.41 -0.97 20.86
N GLY A 33 -30.41 0.13 20.10
CA GLY A 33 -31.30 1.28 20.32
C GLY A 33 -30.99 1.99 21.64
N CYS A 34 -29.71 2.10 22.01
CA CYS A 34 -29.29 2.75 23.25
C CYS A 34 -28.88 4.20 22.99
N TRP A 35 -29.76 5.14 23.35
CA TRP A 35 -29.57 6.57 23.07
C TRP A 35 -28.33 7.16 23.73
N LEU A 36 -28.11 6.87 25.01
CA LEU A 36 -26.96 7.40 25.75
C LEU A 36 -25.62 6.93 25.14
N MET A 37 -25.55 5.66 24.71
CA MET A 37 -24.37 5.13 24.03
C MET A 37 -24.19 5.78 22.65
N HIS A 38 -25.27 6.05 21.93
CA HIS A 38 -25.22 6.71 20.63
C HIS A 38 -24.65 8.12 20.77
N LEU A 39 -25.19 8.92 21.69
CA LEU A 39 -24.74 10.29 21.90
C LEU A 39 -23.27 10.35 22.33
N ARG A 40 -22.84 9.44 23.22
CA ARG A 40 -21.44 9.31 23.63
C ARG A 40 -20.53 8.94 22.47
N ALA A 41 -20.92 7.95 21.66
CA ALA A 41 -20.12 7.52 20.50
C ALA A 41 -19.98 8.63 19.45
N VAL A 42 -21.03 9.43 19.21
CA VAL A 42 -20.96 10.60 18.32
C VAL A 42 -20.04 11.68 18.90
N SER A 43 -20.12 11.94 20.22
CA SER A 43 -19.22 12.87 20.90
C SER A 43 -17.75 12.45 20.80
N ASP A 44 -17.46 11.16 20.98
CA ASP A 44 -16.12 10.59 20.87
C ASP A 44 -15.52 10.72 19.45
N CYS A 45 -16.37 10.86 18.42
CA CYS A 45 -15.94 11.12 17.04
C CYS A 45 -15.57 12.59 16.75
N LEU A 46 -15.95 13.55 17.59
CA LEU A 46 -15.73 14.98 17.32
C LEU A 46 -14.24 15.34 17.14
N PRO A 47 -13.30 14.88 17.99
CA PRO A 47 -11.88 15.16 17.79
C PRO A 47 -11.35 14.59 16.48
N ILE A 48 -11.92 13.47 16.00
CA ILE A 48 -11.54 12.84 14.72
C ILE A 48 -11.95 13.74 13.57
N PHE A 49 -13.21 14.20 13.53
CA PHE A 49 -13.69 15.09 12.47
C PHE A 49 -12.89 16.39 12.42
N ALA A 50 -12.55 16.94 13.59
CA ALA A 50 -11.72 18.13 13.70
C ALA A 50 -10.30 17.89 13.16
N ALA A 51 -9.61 16.86 13.64
CA ALA A 51 -8.24 16.56 13.25
C ALA A 51 -8.12 16.16 11.77
N ALA A 52 -9.12 15.47 11.22
CA ALA A 52 -9.16 15.10 9.79
C ALA A 52 -9.49 16.29 8.87
N GLY A 53 -9.98 17.41 9.42
CA GLY A 53 -10.43 18.55 8.63
C GLY A 53 -11.78 18.32 7.95
N HIS A 54 -12.64 17.48 8.53
CA HIS A 54 -14.01 17.24 8.07
C HIS A 54 -14.98 18.30 8.64
N TYR A 55 -14.86 19.54 8.16
CA TYR A 55 -15.54 20.72 8.72
C TYR A 55 -17.05 20.54 8.88
N ASN A 56 -17.75 20.05 7.85
CA ASN A 56 -19.20 19.92 7.87
C ASN A 56 -19.64 18.86 8.88
N TYR A 57 -18.94 17.72 8.94
CA TYR A 57 -19.21 16.68 9.92
C TYR A 57 -18.96 17.18 11.35
N LEU A 58 -17.85 17.88 11.60
CA LEU A 58 -17.57 18.47 12.90
C LEU A 58 -18.67 19.43 13.34
N LYS A 59 -19.06 20.39 12.49
CA LYS A 59 -20.08 21.39 12.80
C LYS A 59 -21.42 20.75 13.11
N SER A 60 -21.90 19.90 12.20
CA SER A 60 -23.20 19.25 12.33
C SER A 60 -23.24 18.30 13.52
N ALA A 61 -22.19 17.50 13.74
CA ALA A 61 -22.13 16.59 14.88
C ALA A 61 -22.01 17.34 16.21
N HIS A 62 -21.23 18.42 16.27
CA HIS A 62 -21.11 19.23 17.48
C HIS A 62 -22.44 19.89 17.86
N PHE A 63 -23.11 20.52 16.88
CA PHE A 63 -24.44 21.10 17.08
C PHE A 63 -25.48 20.04 17.46
N TYR A 64 -25.45 18.89 16.79
CA TYR A 64 -26.31 17.75 17.12
C TYR A 64 -26.11 17.32 18.57
N VAL A 65 -24.88 17.05 19.00
CA VAL A 65 -24.60 16.62 20.39
C VAL A 65 -25.10 17.66 21.40
N GLN A 66 -24.88 18.94 21.13
CA GLN A 66 -25.33 20.03 22.01
C GLN A 66 -26.86 20.11 22.13
N GLU A 67 -27.60 20.00 21.04
CA GLU A 67 -29.06 20.02 21.09
C GLU A 67 -29.62 18.74 21.72
N MET A 68 -29.01 17.59 21.44
CA MET A 68 -29.42 16.31 22.00
C MET A 68 -29.18 16.22 23.51
N ASP A 69 -28.14 16.87 24.04
CA ASP A 69 -27.85 16.93 25.49
C ASP A 69 -28.89 17.78 26.25
N GLN A 70 -29.56 18.71 25.57
CA GLN A 70 -30.60 19.58 26.15
C GLN A 70 -32.02 19.04 25.95
N LEU A 71 -32.17 17.84 25.38
CA LEU A 71 -33.48 17.25 25.10
C LEU A 71 -34.34 17.07 26.34
N ASP A 72 -33.73 16.71 27.48
CA ASP A 72 -34.43 16.50 28.73
C ASP A 72 -35.20 17.75 29.19
N THR A 73 -34.62 18.92 28.93
CA THR A 73 -35.10 20.22 29.38
C THR A 73 -35.98 20.88 28.32
N LYS A 74 -35.58 20.82 27.05
CA LYS A 74 -36.31 21.47 25.94
C LYS A 74 -37.49 20.65 25.45
N HIS A 75 -37.34 19.32 25.35
CA HIS A 75 -38.31 18.42 24.72
C HIS A 75 -38.38 17.04 25.42
N PRO A 76 -38.82 16.98 26.69
CA PRO A 76 -38.84 15.75 27.48
C PRO A 76 -39.72 14.64 26.89
N ASP A 77 -40.78 15.00 26.16
CA ASP A 77 -41.65 14.06 25.46
C ASP A 77 -40.95 13.37 24.28
N VAL A 78 -40.09 14.10 23.56
CA VAL A 78 -39.23 13.57 22.50
C VAL A 78 -38.18 12.64 23.09
N LEU A 79 -37.52 13.05 24.18
CA LEU A 79 -36.54 12.20 24.88
C LEU A 79 -37.17 10.87 25.29
N LYS A 80 -38.37 10.89 25.88
CA LYS A 80 -39.10 9.67 26.26
C LYS A 80 -39.38 8.74 25.08
N LYS A 81 -39.66 9.27 23.88
CA LYS A 81 -39.81 8.45 22.66
C LYS A 81 -38.46 7.88 22.22
N ILE A 82 -37.42 8.68 22.22
CA ILE A 82 -36.05 8.26 21.85
C ILE A 82 -35.55 7.13 22.76
N GLU A 83 -35.76 7.26 24.07
CA GLU A 83 -35.40 6.24 25.09
C GLU A 83 -36.20 4.94 24.93
N ARG A 84 -37.41 5.02 24.38
CA ARG A 84 -38.20 3.84 23.97
C ARG A 84 -37.70 3.21 22.67
N GLY A 85 -36.60 3.70 22.10
CA GLY A 85 -35.95 3.15 20.90
C GLY A 85 -36.45 3.73 19.58
N PHE A 86 -37.20 4.85 19.58
CA PHE A 86 -37.76 5.43 18.35
C PHE A 86 -36.71 6.13 17.46
N HIS A 87 -35.47 6.26 17.94
CA HIS A 87 -34.36 6.80 17.13
C HIS A 87 -33.74 5.75 16.19
N VAL A 88 -34.09 4.47 16.35
CA VAL A 88 -33.66 3.37 15.47
C VAL A 88 -34.87 2.66 14.90
N ILE A 89 -34.72 2.11 13.70
CA ILE A 89 -35.75 1.31 13.05
C ILE A 89 -35.52 -0.15 13.44
N ARG A 90 -36.59 -0.83 13.88
CA ARG A 90 -36.57 -2.27 14.23
C ARG A 90 -37.61 -2.99 13.39
N ARG A 91 -37.24 -4.14 12.82
CA ARG A 91 -38.16 -5.07 12.13
C ARG A 91 -38.52 -6.29 12.99
N SER A 92 -37.81 -6.50 14.10
CA SER A 92 -38.06 -7.55 15.07
C SER A 92 -37.77 -7.05 16.49
N ASN A 93 -38.29 -7.76 17.49
CA ASN A 93 -38.10 -7.42 18.91
C ASN A 93 -36.75 -7.91 19.48
N GLN A 94 -35.84 -8.40 18.65
CA GLN A 94 -34.52 -8.85 19.12
C GLN A 94 -33.67 -7.65 19.56
N LEU A 95 -32.86 -7.83 20.61
CA LEU A 95 -32.04 -6.75 21.20
C LEU A 95 -31.13 -6.08 20.18
N TRP A 96 -30.52 -6.84 19.26
CA TRP A 96 -29.53 -6.37 18.27
C TRP A 96 -30.16 -6.01 16.90
N ALA A 97 -31.49 -5.89 16.82
CA ALA A 97 -32.20 -5.67 15.56
C ALA A 97 -32.36 -4.20 15.16
N GLY A 98 -31.85 -3.25 15.95
CA GLY A 98 -31.88 -1.83 15.59
C GLY A 98 -31.04 -1.54 14.35
N LEU A 99 -31.53 -0.62 13.52
CA LEU A 99 -30.85 -0.10 12.34
C LEU A 99 -31.03 1.43 12.30
N SER A 100 -30.01 2.16 11.85
CA SER A 100 -30.16 3.59 11.63
C SER A 100 -31.17 3.86 10.51
N SER A 101 -31.87 4.98 10.61
CA SER A 101 -32.86 5.39 9.60
C SER A 101 -32.24 5.50 8.21
N ASP A 102 -31.06 6.14 8.13
CA ASP A 102 -30.30 6.31 6.89
C ASP A 102 -29.96 4.96 6.24
N PHE A 103 -29.47 3.99 7.03
CA PHE A 103 -29.16 2.66 6.52
C PHE A 103 -30.40 1.94 5.96
N VAL A 104 -31.57 2.05 6.62
CA VAL A 104 -32.81 1.46 6.11
C VAL A 104 -33.29 2.16 4.85
N ILE A 105 -33.22 3.49 4.81
CA ILE A 105 -33.55 4.28 3.62
C ILE A 105 -32.67 3.86 2.45
N GLU A 106 -31.35 3.78 2.64
CA GLU A 106 -30.43 3.39 1.57
C GLU A 106 -30.65 1.95 1.11
N THR A 107 -30.69 0.99 2.05
CA THR A 107 -30.73 -0.43 1.73
C THR A 107 -32.09 -0.93 1.26
N THR A 108 -33.17 -0.26 1.62
CA THR A 108 -34.55 -0.69 1.30
C THR A 108 -35.17 0.23 0.27
N LEU A 109 -35.25 1.53 0.57
CA LEU A 109 -35.94 2.50 -0.30
C LEU A 109 -35.10 2.84 -1.53
N MET A 110 -33.86 3.29 -1.34
CA MET A 110 -32.99 3.68 -2.46
C MET A 110 -32.54 2.50 -3.32
N ARG A 111 -32.32 1.32 -2.72
CA ARG A 111 -32.04 0.11 -3.51
C ARG A 111 -33.18 -0.19 -4.49
N SER A 112 -34.44 -0.09 -4.05
CA SER A 112 -35.59 -0.35 -4.92
C SER A 112 -35.76 0.66 -6.06
N LEU A 113 -35.20 1.86 -5.91
CA LEU A 113 -35.14 2.86 -6.98
C LEU A 113 -34.06 2.54 -8.03
N LYS A 114 -32.96 1.90 -7.61
CA LYS A 114 -31.74 1.69 -8.42
C LYS A 114 -31.64 0.32 -9.09
N THR A 115 -32.43 -0.67 -8.68
CA THR A 115 -32.45 -2.01 -9.30
C THR A 115 -33.12 -2.00 -10.69
N THR A 116 -32.87 -3.02 -11.52
CA THR A 116 -33.43 -3.17 -12.87
C THR A 116 -34.97 -3.08 -12.85
N GLY A 117 -35.54 -2.14 -13.62
CA GLY A 117 -36.96 -1.78 -13.56
C GLY A 117 -37.30 -0.61 -12.61
N GLY A 118 -36.31 -0.08 -11.89
CA GLY A 118 -36.40 1.14 -11.09
C GLY A 118 -36.18 2.43 -11.89
N MET A 119 -36.62 3.56 -11.33
CA MET A 119 -36.73 4.84 -12.06
C MET A 119 -35.43 5.62 -12.26
N THR A 120 -34.30 5.18 -11.69
CA THR A 120 -33.05 5.97 -11.72
C THR A 120 -32.00 5.49 -12.73
N HIS A 121 -32.35 4.66 -13.70
CA HIS A 121 -31.40 4.32 -14.78
C HIS A 121 -31.37 5.46 -15.82
N GLY A 122 -30.64 6.55 -15.54
CA GLY A 122 -30.55 7.72 -16.43
C GLY A 122 -30.38 9.07 -15.71
N GLY A 123 -30.57 10.16 -16.45
CA GLY A 123 -30.36 11.56 -16.03
C GLY A 123 -31.37 12.08 -15.01
N GLY A 124 -31.29 11.63 -13.76
CA GLY A 124 -32.06 12.15 -12.63
C GLY A 124 -33.59 11.91 -12.70
N MET A 125 -34.29 12.25 -11.62
CA MET A 125 -35.77 12.20 -11.54
C MET A 125 -36.36 13.61 -11.49
N SER A 126 -37.44 13.85 -12.24
CA SER A 126 -38.27 15.05 -12.06
C SER A 126 -38.96 15.05 -10.68
N GLU A 127 -39.46 16.21 -10.26
CA GLU A 127 -40.20 16.34 -8.99
C GLU A 127 -41.53 15.56 -9.04
N GLU A 128 -42.20 15.57 -10.19
CA GLU A 128 -43.44 14.82 -10.44
C GLU A 128 -43.21 13.31 -10.33
N GLN A 129 -42.12 12.79 -10.92
CA GLN A 129 -41.74 11.38 -10.81
C GLN A 129 -41.44 10.99 -9.36
N ARG A 130 -40.81 11.89 -8.58
CA ARG A 130 -40.56 11.68 -7.15
C ARG A 130 -41.85 11.60 -6.36
N ALA A 131 -42.77 12.54 -6.58
CA ALA A 131 -44.08 12.55 -5.92
C ALA A 131 -44.88 11.27 -6.24
N LEU A 132 -44.95 10.90 -7.51
CA LEU A 132 -45.65 9.68 -7.94
C LEU A 132 -45.07 8.44 -7.28
N TRP A 133 -43.74 8.31 -7.22
CA TRP A 133 -43.09 7.20 -6.54
C TRP A 133 -43.41 7.17 -5.05
N THR A 134 -43.23 8.29 -4.35
CA THR A 134 -43.47 8.38 -2.90
C THR A 134 -44.90 8.00 -2.55
N MET A 135 -45.88 8.44 -3.35
CA MET A 135 -47.29 8.16 -3.13
C MET A 135 -47.71 6.74 -3.53
N SER A 136 -47.12 6.17 -4.58
CA SER A 136 -47.45 4.81 -5.05
C SER A 136 -46.71 3.71 -4.31
N ARG A 137 -45.59 4.02 -3.64
CA ARG A 137 -44.72 3.00 -3.00
C ARG A 137 -45.40 2.20 -1.89
N PRO A 138 -46.18 2.79 -0.97
CA PRO A 138 -46.88 2.02 0.06
C PRO A 138 -47.88 1.03 -0.56
N VAL A 139 -48.70 1.50 -1.50
CA VAL A 139 -49.72 0.70 -2.20
C VAL A 139 -49.08 -0.45 -2.99
N THR A 140 -48.05 -0.16 -3.77
CA THR A 140 -47.34 -1.19 -4.55
C THR A 140 -46.59 -2.19 -3.66
N SER A 141 -46.14 -1.77 -2.47
CA SER A 141 -45.55 -2.68 -1.47
C SER A 141 -46.60 -3.64 -0.91
N GLU A 142 -47.82 -3.16 -0.62
CA GLU A 142 -48.93 -4.01 -0.17
C GLU A 142 -49.34 -5.04 -1.23
N TYR A 143 -49.47 -4.62 -2.50
CA TYR A 143 -49.71 -5.56 -3.60
C TYR A 143 -48.61 -6.61 -3.73
N ASN A 144 -47.34 -6.22 -3.56
CA ASN A 144 -46.21 -7.14 -3.63
C ASN A 144 -46.26 -8.16 -2.48
N ILE A 145 -46.55 -7.70 -1.24
CA ILE A 145 -46.74 -8.59 -0.08
C ILE A 145 -47.90 -9.56 -0.33
N ALA A 146 -49.06 -9.05 -0.75
CA ALA A 146 -50.23 -9.88 -1.05
C ALA A 146 -49.96 -10.91 -2.16
N MET A 147 -49.17 -10.55 -3.18
CA MET A 147 -48.78 -11.46 -4.25
C MET A 147 -47.81 -12.55 -3.76
N GLN A 148 -46.86 -12.19 -2.88
CA GLN A 148 -45.96 -13.17 -2.24
C GLN A 148 -46.75 -14.17 -1.37
N GLU A 149 -47.70 -13.68 -0.59
CA GLU A 149 -48.60 -14.51 0.21
C GLU A 149 -49.47 -15.42 -0.68
N PHE A 150 -50.06 -14.88 -1.74
CA PHE A 150 -50.89 -15.63 -2.69
C PHE A 150 -50.12 -16.73 -3.42
N THR A 151 -48.89 -16.43 -3.85
CA THR A 151 -48.04 -17.37 -4.58
C THR A 151 -47.27 -18.33 -3.68
N ASN A 152 -47.29 -18.11 -2.36
CA ASN A 152 -46.44 -18.77 -1.38
C ASN A 152 -44.94 -18.71 -1.74
N LEU A 153 -44.55 -17.67 -2.49
CA LEU A 153 -43.17 -17.38 -2.86
C LEU A 153 -42.70 -16.19 -2.02
N SER A 154 -41.85 -16.46 -1.04
CA SER A 154 -41.14 -15.43 -0.32
C SER A 154 -39.92 -14.99 -1.12
N TYR A 155 -39.95 -13.78 -1.71
CA TYR A 155 -38.77 -13.15 -2.30
C TYR A 155 -37.90 -12.54 -1.20
N THR A 156 -37.62 -13.31 -0.15
CA THR A 156 -36.63 -12.95 0.87
C THR A 156 -35.25 -13.03 0.24
N THR A 157 -34.47 -11.96 0.36
CA THR A 157 -33.01 -12.06 0.23
C THR A 157 -32.53 -13.09 1.25
N SER A 158 -31.76 -14.09 0.78
CA SER A 158 -31.11 -15.15 1.57
C SER A 158 -30.78 -14.76 3.01
N GLU A 159 -30.94 -15.69 3.97
CA GLU A 159 -30.44 -15.52 5.35
C GLU A 159 -28.92 -15.29 5.41
N GLN A 160 -28.20 -15.63 4.34
CA GLN A 160 -26.79 -15.36 4.20
C GLN A 160 -26.56 -13.87 3.93
N HIS A 161 -25.87 -13.21 4.87
CA HIS A 161 -25.42 -11.84 4.69
C HIS A 161 -24.61 -11.73 3.39
N LYS A 162 -24.83 -10.67 2.59
CA LYS A 162 -24.15 -10.45 1.29
C LYS A 162 -22.61 -10.55 1.37
N ASP A 163 -22.05 -10.27 2.55
CA ASP A 163 -20.61 -10.29 2.81
C ASP A 163 -20.10 -11.66 3.28
N LEU A 164 -20.97 -12.66 3.46
CA LEU A 164 -20.62 -14.05 3.78
C LEU A 164 -20.53 -14.95 2.54
N THR A 165 -20.40 -14.36 1.36
CA THR A 165 -20.16 -15.12 0.13
C THR A 165 -18.75 -15.72 0.15
N GLU A 166 -18.56 -16.91 -0.40
CA GLU A 166 -17.25 -17.58 -0.43
C GLU A 166 -16.17 -16.70 -1.06
N ALA A 167 -16.51 -15.99 -2.14
CA ALA A 167 -15.60 -15.06 -2.80
C ALA A 167 -15.18 -13.90 -1.89
N ARG A 168 -16.09 -13.38 -1.07
CA ARG A 168 -15.79 -12.31 -0.10
C ARG A 168 -14.94 -12.84 1.05
N MET A 169 -15.29 -14.00 1.61
CA MET A 169 -14.52 -14.65 2.66
C MET A 169 -13.08 -14.96 2.21
N LYS A 170 -12.91 -15.47 0.98
CA LYS A 170 -11.58 -15.73 0.42
C LYS A 170 -10.75 -14.46 0.30
N ARG A 171 -11.36 -13.34 -0.12
CA ARG A 171 -10.69 -12.05 -0.22
C ARG A 171 -10.32 -11.50 1.15
N ASP A 172 -11.26 -11.47 2.09
CA ASP A 172 -11.01 -10.98 3.46
C ASP A 172 -9.92 -11.82 4.16
N ASN A 173 -9.88 -13.14 3.93
CA ASN A 173 -8.81 -14.01 4.44
C ASN A 173 -7.45 -13.65 3.82
N ALA A 174 -7.39 -13.43 2.51
CA ALA A 174 -6.16 -13.01 1.83
C ALA A 174 -5.67 -11.64 2.35
N ASP A 175 -6.58 -10.68 2.55
CA ASP A 175 -6.26 -9.36 3.10
C ASP A 175 -5.71 -9.48 4.54
N VAL A 176 -6.29 -10.36 5.36
CA VAL A 176 -5.80 -10.63 6.72
C VAL A 176 -4.41 -11.27 6.71
N GLU A 177 -4.17 -12.23 5.83
CA GLU A 177 -2.85 -12.86 5.65
C GLU A 177 -1.81 -11.82 5.22
N GLU A 178 -2.16 -10.94 4.28
CA GLU A 178 -1.29 -9.86 3.83
C GLU A 178 -0.95 -8.91 4.98
N ILE A 179 -1.95 -8.40 5.70
CA ILE A 179 -1.75 -7.52 6.86
C ILE A 179 -0.88 -8.22 7.93
N SER A 180 -1.16 -9.48 8.22
CA SER A 180 -0.40 -10.27 9.19
C SER A 180 1.07 -10.38 8.79
N SER A 181 1.34 -10.71 7.52
CA SER A 181 2.70 -10.79 6.98
C SER A 181 3.45 -9.45 7.11
N LYS A 182 2.76 -8.32 6.84
CA LYS A 182 3.35 -6.98 6.99
C LYS A 182 3.62 -6.62 8.46
N LEU A 183 2.71 -6.97 9.37
CA LEU A 183 2.84 -6.65 10.80
C LEU A 183 3.95 -7.46 11.49
N VAL A 184 4.24 -8.67 11.02
CA VAL A 184 5.40 -9.46 11.48
C VAL A 184 6.70 -8.75 11.12
N VAL A 185 6.78 -8.24 9.89
CA VAL A 185 7.99 -7.57 9.37
C VAL A 185 8.14 -6.15 9.93
N TRP A 186 7.05 -5.39 10.00
CA TRP A 186 7.03 -4.00 10.45
C TRP A 186 6.03 -3.83 11.60
N SER A 187 6.43 -4.31 12.77
CA SER A 187 5.62 -4.13 13.96
C SER A 187 5.40 -2.63 14.24
N PRO A 188 4.15 -2.16 14.39
CA PRO A 188 3.86 -0.78 14.77
C PRO A 188 4.41 -0.46 16.17
N PHE A 189 4.72 -1.48 16.98
CA PHE A 189 5.16 -1.36 18.37
C PHE A 189 6.67 -1.46 18.55
N SER A 190 7.46 -1.36 17.47
CA SER A 190 8.91 -1.31 17.59
C SER A 190 9.36 -0.02 18.33
N PRO A 191 10.51 -0.06 19.02
CA PRO A 191 11.03 1.06 19.81
C PRO A 191 11.64 2.18 18.97
N ASP A 192 11.62 2.08 17.64
CA ASP A 192 12.11 3.14 16.75
C ASP A 192 11.21 4.38 16.89
N PRO A 193 11.76 5.55 17.28
CA PRO A 193 11.00 6.77 17.56
C PRO A 193 10.34 7.38 16.31
N SER A 194 10.73 6.95 15.11
CA SER A 194 10.20 7.46 13.86
C SER A 194 8.70 7.18 13.68
N LEU A 195 8.04 8.05 12.91
CA LEU A 195 6.70 7.78 12.40
C LEU A 195 6.86 7.12 11.03
N ARG A 196 6.33 5.92 10.83
CA ARG A 196 6.49 5.20 9.55
C ARG A 196 5.20 4.56 9.06
N ASN A 197 5.14 4.33 7.75
CA ASN A 197 4.10 3.56 7.12
C ASN A 197 4.34 2.06 7.36
N ILE A 198 3.37 1.36 7.96
CA ILE A 198 3.52 -0.07 8.33
C ILE A 198 3.37 -1.03 7.15
N ALA A 199 2.95 -0.57 5.97
CA ALA A 199 2.81 -1.39 4.77
C ALA A 199 3.99 -1.24 3.80
N THR A 200 4.75 -0.15 3.90
CA THR A 200 5.89 0.16 3.02
C THR A 200 7.21 0.38 3.77
N GLY A 201 7.17 0.59 5.08
CA GLY A 201 8.34 0.93 5.91
C GLY A 201 8.81 2.39 5.80
N VAL A 202 8.22 3.20 4.90
CA VAL A 202 8.64 4.58 4.64
C VAL A 202 8.45 5.45 5.88
N VAL A 203 9.52 6.16 6.28
CA VAL A 203 9.52 7.10 7.39
C VAL A 203 8.90 8.43 6.95
N ALA A 204 8.08 9.01 7.82
CA ALA A 204 7.39 10.27 7.60
C ALA A 204 8.35 11.47 7.76
N GLU A 205 8.12 12.51 6.97
CA GLU A 205 8.82 13.79 7.10
C GLU A 205 8.55 14.48 8.46
N GLU A 206 9.44 15.38 8.88
CA GLU A 206 9.35 16.08 10.18
C GLU A 206 8.04 16.84 10.40
N GLY A 207 7.36 17.28 9.33
CA GLY A 207 6.09 17.99 9.40
C GLY A 207 4.85 17.12 9.69
N VAL A 208 4.97 15.78 9.61
CA VAL A 208 3.83 14.87 9.77
C VAL A 208 3.50 14.66 11.25
N ASN A 209 2.29 15.04 11.67
CA ASN A 209 1.86 15.03 13.07
C ASN A 209 0.56 14.24 13.34
N VAL A 210 0.15 13.36 12.43
CA VAL A 210 -1.11 12.57 12.55
C VAL A 210 -1.20 11.71 13.83
N HIS A 211 -0.08 11.32 14.43
CA HIS A 211 -0.05 10.60 15.71
C HIS A 211 -0.57 11.45 16.89
N GLU A 212 -0.64 12.78 16.74
CA GLU A 212 -1.15 13.72 17.74
C GLU A 212 -2.62 14.13 17.49
N TYR A 213 -3.38 13.38 16.68
CA TYR A 213 -4.73 13.77 16.24
C TYR A 213 -5.65 14.21 17.38
N GLU A 214 -5.59 13.56 18.55
CA GLU A 214 -6.43 13.93 19.70
C GLU A 214 -6.15 15.36 20.15
N SER A 215 -4.88 15.71 20.36
CA SER A 215 -4.47 17.06 20.79
C SER A 215 -4.89 18.11 19.77
N ILE A 216 -4.69 17.81 18.49
CA ILE A 216 -5.06 18.70 17.37
C ILE A 216 -6.58 18.90 17.33
N GLY A 217 -7.35 17.81 17.40
CA GLY A 217 -8.80 17.83 17.38
C GLY A 217 -9.38 18.65 18.54
N HIS A 218 -8.91 18.42 19.76
CA HIS A 218 -9.36 19.18 20.93
C HIS A 218 -8.97 20.66 20.86
N LYS A 219 -7.79 21.01 20.33
CA LYS A 219 -7.41 22.42 20.11
C LYS A 219 -8.36 23.13 19.15
N ILE A 220 -8.80 22.46 18.09
CA ILE A 220 -9.79 23.01 17.15
C ILE A 220 -11.16 23.15 17.83
N MET A 221 -11.60 22.11 18.56
CA MET A 221 -12.87 22.15 19.29
C MET A 221 -12.89 23.25 20.36
N HIS A 222 -11.79 23.49 21.07
CA HIS A 222 -11.71 24.58 22.05
C HIS A 222 -11.90 25.96 21.40
N LYS A 223 -11.45 26.15 20.15
CA LYS A 223 -11.70 27.39 19.39
C LYS A 223 -13.16 27.55 18.97
N MET A 224 -13.95 26.46 18.96
CA MET A 224 -15.38 26.51 18.65
C MET A 224 -16.22 27.00 19.83
N ILE A 225 -15.72 26.89 21.06
CA ILE A 225 -16.46 27.26 22.26
C ILE A 225 -16.80 28.76 22.20
N GLY A 226 -18.08 29.08 22.38
CA GLY A 226 -18.59 30.45 22.34
C GLY A 226 -18.78 31.02 20.93
N GLN A 227 -18.54 30.24 19.87
CA GLN A 227 -18.83 30.65 18.49
C GLN A 227 -20.06 29.92 17.93
N PRO A 228 -20.85 30.55 17.04
CA PRO A 228 -21.93 29.84 16.35
C PRO A 228 -21.37 28.73 15.45
N ALA A 229 -21.91 27.52 15.58
CA ALA A 229 -21.40 26.32 14.90
C ALA A 229 -21.30 26.48 13.37
N PHE A 230 -22.28 27.13 12.76
CA PHE A 230 -22.33 27.30 11.31
C PHE A 230 -21.39 28.40 10.78
N THR A 231 -21.07 29.42 11.59
CA THR A 231 -20.15 30.51 11.21
C THR A 231 -18.69 30.21 11.52
N PHE A 232 -18.42 29.27 12.44
CA PHE A 232 -17.06 28.89 12.79
C PHE A 232 -16.28 28.41 11.56
N THR A 233 -15.04 28.86 11.40
CA THR A 233 -14.13 28.36 10.37
C THR A 233 -12.74 28.17 10.97
N PHE A 234 -12.02 27.15 10.54
CA PHE A 234 -10.63 26.93 10.91
C PHE A 234 -9.80 26.66 9.65
N LYS A 235 -8.50 26.97 9.72
CA LYS A 235 -7.65 26.93 8.54
C LYS A 235 -7.28 25.48 8.23
N ARG A 236 -7.12 25.15 6.93
CA ARG A 236 -6.64 23.83 6.48
C ARG A 236 -5.31 23.42 7.12
N LYS A 237 -4.48 24.38 7.50
CA LYS A 237 -3.19 24.15 8.19
C LYS A 237 -3.34 23.70 9.65
N ASP A 238 -4.52 23.89 10.25
CA ASP A 238 -4.75 23.55 11.65
C ASP A 238 -5.09 22.06 11.84
N LYS A 239 -5.39 21.34 10.74
CA LYS A 239 -5.69 19.90 10.74
C LYS A 239 -4.42 19.05 10.91
N ALA A 240 -4.58 17.77 11.21
CA ALA A 240 -3.48 16.83 11.25
C ALA A 240 -2.88 16.59 9.86
N ILE A 241 -1.56 16.67 9.77
CA ILE A 241 -0.77 16.44 8.56
C ILE A 241 -0.49 14.94 8.47
N THR A 242 -0.89 14.34 7.35
CA THR A 242 -0.74 12.90 7.06
C THR A 242 0.42 12.65 6.09
N LEU A 243 0.92 11.41 6.06
CA LEU A 243 1.98 11.01 5.13
C LEU A 243 1.61 11.17 3.63
N GLY A 244 0.32 11.23 3.31
CA GLY A 244 -0.16 11.40 1.93
C GLY A 244 -0.29 12.87 1.49
N GLN A 245 -0.14 13.84 2.39
CA GLN A 245 -0.26 15.27 2.05
C GLN A 245 1.04 15.89 1.51
N THR A 246 2.15 15.15 1.59
CA THR A 246 3.49 15.55 1.13
C THR A 246 3.69 15.45 -0.38
N SER A 247 2.76 14.82 -1.12
CA SER A 247 2.78 14.81 -2.59
C SER A 247 2.25 16.10 -3.22
N ALA A 248 1.63 17.00 -2.43
CA ALA A 248 1.03 18.22 -2.95
C ALA A 248 2.08 19.34 -3.09
N ILE A 249 2.17 19.94 -4.27
CA ILE A 249 3.06 21.08 -4.55
C ILE A 249 2.63 22.26 -3.69
N ARG A 250 3.60 22.85 -2.97
CA ARG A 250 3.38 24.03 -2.14
C ARG A 250 3.50 25.28 -3.01
N VAL A 251 2.36 25.83 -3.43
CA VAL A 251 2.30 27.03 -4.30
C VAL A 251 2.31 28.32 -3.48
N ALA A 252 1.88 28.26 -2.21
CA ALA A 252 1.91 29.38 -1.27
C ALA A 252 2.01 28.86 0.19
N PRO A 253 2.29 29.72 1.19
CA PRO A 253 2.41 29.31 2.60
C PRO A 253 1.19 28.56 3.16
N ASP A 254 0.00 28.83 2.59
CA ASP A 254 -1.30 28.29 2.98
C ASP A 254 -1.96 27.40 1.92
N ARG A 255 -1.33 27.19 0.75
CA ARG A 255 -1.92 26.45 -0.38
C ARG A 255 -1.01 25.35 -0.87
N THR A 256 -1.52 24.12 -0.78
CA THR A 256 -0.96 22.95 -1.43
C THR A 256 -1.94 22.44 -2.49
N ILE A 257 -1.41 22.04 -3.65
CA ILE A 257 -2.20 21.53 -4.77
C ILE A 257 -1.66 20.16 -5.16
N ASP A 258 -2.56 19.19 -5.26
CA ASP A 258 -2.26 17.88 -5.84
C ASP A 258 -2.05 18.05 -7.35
N SER A 259 -0.83 17.75 -7.82
CA SER A 259 -0.44 17.88 -9.23
C SER A 259 -1.28 17.01 -10.15
N ALA A 260 -1.63 15.80 -9.74
CA ALA A 260 -2.42 14.87 -10.55
C ALA A 260 -3.87 15.38 -10.69
N LEU A 261 -4.45 15.88 -9.60
CA LEU A 261 -5.78 16.50 -9.64
C LEU A 261 -5.79 17.77 -10.50
N LEU A 262 -4.72 18.57 -10.43
CA LEU A 262 -4.57 19.79 -11.24
C LEU A 262 -4.46 19.45 -12.72
N PHE A 263 -3.65 18.46 -13.08
CA PHE A 263 -3.52 17.96 -14.44
C PHE A 263 -4.85 17.47 -15.02
N GLN A 264 -5.59 16.65 -14.25
CA GLN A 264 -6.92 16.17 -14.65
C GLN A 264 -7.88 17.34 -14.90
N ARG A 265 -7.87 18.36 -14.03
CA ARG A 265 -8.72 19.55 -14.20
C ARG A 265 -8.33 20.35 -15.43
N PHE A 266 -7.04 20.58 -15.67
CA PHE A 266 -6.60 21.31 -16.85
C PHE A 266 -6.91 20.56 -18.15
N LEU A 267 -6.82 19.23 -18.16
CA LEU A 267 -7.30 18.41 -19.29
C LEU A 267 -8.78 18.66 -19.56
N VAL A 268 -9.63 18.61 -18.53
CA VAL A 268 -11.07 18.88 -18.68
C VAL A 268 -11.32 20.31 -19.17
N VAL A 269 -10.63 21.31 -18.61
CA VAL A 269 -10.77 22.71 -19.00
C VAL A 269 -10.28 22.95 -20.44
N SER A 270 -9.26 22.21 -20.87
CA SER A 270 -8.78 22.24 -22.26
C SER A 270 -9.78 21.64 -23.23
N GLN A 271 -10.49 20.59 -22.83
CA GLN A 271 -11.56 19.99 -23.63
C GLN A 271 -12.79 20.90 -23.75
N THR A 272 -13.03 21.78 -22.78
CA THR A 272 -14.08 22.80 -22.85
C THR A 272 -13.69 24.03 -23.67
N GLY A 273 -12.45 24.11 -24.17
CA GLY A 273 -11.99 25.18 -25.07
C GLY A 273 -11.59 26.48 -24.37
N GLU A 274 -11.55 26.51 -23.04
CA GLU A 274 -11.16 27.69 -22.25
C GLU A 274 -9.63 27.86 -22.15
N LEU A 275 -8.87 26.78 -22.35
CA LEU A 275 -7.41 26.75 -22.33
C LEU A 275 -6.89 25.87 -23.46
N ALA A 276 -5.83 26.30 -24.15
CA ALA A 276 -5.20 25.46 -25.15
C ALA A 276 -4.43 24.31 -24.46
N LEU A 277 -4.56 23.08 -24.97
CA LEU A 277 -3.83 21.92 -24.43
C LEU A 277 -2.31 22.13 -24.48
N GLU A 278 -1.81 22.84 -25.50
CA GLU A 278 -0.40 23.18 -25.65
C GLU A 278 0.10 24.06 -24.49
N GLU A 279 -0.70 25.03 -24.02
CA GLU A 279 -0.36 25.87 -22.87
C GLU A 279 -0.36 25.06 -21.56
N VAL A 280 -1.30 24.12 -21.42
CA VAL A 280 -1.37 23.22 -20.26
C VAL A 280 -0.15 22.30 -20.17
N MET A 281 0.36 21.83 -21.32
CA MET A 281 1.49 20.92 -21.41
C MET A 281 2.85 21.63 -21.52
N HIS A 282 2.86 22.96 -21.57
CA HIS A 282 4.08 23.74 -21.75
C HIS A 282 5.05 23.63 -20.56
N TYR A 283 4.50 23.41 -19.36
CA TYR A 283 5.28 23.24 -18.14
C TYR A 283 4.88 21.96 -17.41
N GLU A 284 5.86 21.30 -16.80
CA GLU A 284 5.62 20.14 -15.96
C GLU A 284 4.81 20.56 -14.72
N LEU A 285 3.62 19.95 -14.55
CA LEU A 285 2.67 20.29 -13.48
C LEU A 285 2.95 19.52 -12.18
N SER A 286 4.07 18.80 -12.14
CA SER A 286 4.51 17.95 -11.05
C SER A 286 5.90 18.40 -10.56
N PRO A 287 6.26 18.12 -9.30
CA PRO A 287 7.59 18.47 -8.79
C PRO A 287 8.70 17.55 -9.32
N PHE A 288 8.34 16.49 -10.04
CA PHE A 288 9.23 15.50 -10.64
C PHE A 288 8.54 14.88 -11.87
N PRO A 289 9.25 14.57 -12.96
CA PRO A 289 8.62 14.00 -14.17
C PRO A 289 7.92 12.67 -13.88
N PRO A 290 6.58 12.56 -14.00
CA PRO A 290 5.85 11.35 -13.64
C PRO A 290 6.14 10.18 -14.58
N ALA A 291 6.73 10.45 -15.75
CA ALA A 291 7.24 9.45 -16.68
C ALA A 291 8.51 8.74 -16.17
N LEU A 292 9.29 9.41 -15.30
CA LEU A 292 10.54 8.88 -14.76
C LEU A 292 10.43 8.49 -13.28
N PHE A 293 9.43 9.01 -12.55
CA PHE A 293 9.28 8.82 -11.11
C PHE A 293 7.85 8.41 -10.74
N GLU A 294 7.72 7.52 -9.75
CA GLU A 294 6.42 7.08 -9.21
C GLU A 294 5.99 7.94 -8.01
N ALA A 295 6.96 8.44 -7.25
CA ALA A 295 6.78 9.33 -6.12
C ALA A 295 8.00 10.25 -6.01
N ARG A 296 7.93 11.20 -5.07
CA ARG A 296 9.03 12.12 -4.80
C ARG A 296 10.27 11.30 -4.43
N ASP A 297 11.36 11.52 -5.17
CA ASP A 297 12.65 10.84 -5.03
C ASP A 297 12.65 9.35 -5.41
N ILE A 298 11.57 8.78 -5.95
CA ILE A 298 11.48 7.35 -6.29
C ILE A 298 11.29 7.12 -7.80
N PHE A 299 12.36 6.67 -8.49
CA PHE A 299 12.34 6.38 -9.94
C PHE A 299 11.36 5.27 -10.32
N ARG A 300 10.73 5.36 -11.50
CA ARG A 300 9.97 4.25 -12.10
C ARG A 300 10.88 3.07 -12.39
N LYS A 301 10.38 1.86 -12.15
CA LYS A 301 11.10 0.65 -12.52
C LYS A 301 11.10 0.49 -14.05
N ALA A 302 12.27 0.23 -14.63
CA ALA A 302 12.34 -0.23 -16.01
C ALA A 302 11.74 -1.64 -16.15
N ASP A 303 10.95 -1.87 -17.20
CA ASP A 303 10.37 -3.18 -17.50
C ASP A 303 11.41 -4.08 -18.20
N LYS A 304 12.41 -4.53 -17.42
CA LYS A 304 13.47 -5.43 -17.91
C LYS A 304 12.92 -6.72 -18.53
N PRO A 305 11.90 -7.40 -17.96
CA PRO A 305 11.29 -8.57 -18.59
C PRO A 305 10.71 -8.27 -19.98
N GLN A 306 10.01 -7.14 -20.14
CA GLN A 306 9.49 -6.75 -21.44
C GLN A 306 10.62 -6.47 -22.44
N LEU A 307 11.72 -5.85 -22.01
CA LEU A 307 12.91 -5.66 -22.85
C LEU A 307 13.53 -7.01 -23.26
N ALA A 308 13.67 -7.96 -22.34
CA ALA A 308 14.17 -9.30 -22.64
C ALA A 308 13.29 -10.01 -23.68
N HIS A 309 11.97 -9.96 -23.52
CA HIS A 309 11.04 -10.51 -24.52
C HIS A 309 11.17 -9.83 -25.89
N ALA A 310 11.26 -8.50 -25.92
CA ALA A 310 11.43 -7.77 -27.18
C ALA A 310 12.75 -8.12 -27.88
N ILE A 311 13.85 -8.29 -27.12
CA ILE A 311 15.13 -8.78 -27.67
C ILE A 311 14.95 -10.18 -28.26
N CYS A 312 14.27 -11.08 -27.54
CA CYS A 312 14.02 -12.44 -28.03
C CYS A 312 13.21 -12.46 -29.34
N ASP A 313 12.19 -11.60 -29.46
CA ASP A 313 11.33 -11.52 -30.64
C ASP A 313 12.05 -10.92 -31.85
N HIS A 314 12.93 -9.92 -31.63
CA HIS A 314 13.61 -9.20 -32.70
C HIS A 314 14.99 -9.76 -33.08
N ALA A 315 15.63 -10.52 -32.20
CA ALA A 315 16.96 -11.11 -32.42
C ALA A 315 16.91 -12.65 -32.51
N SER A 316 15.80 -13.21 -33.00
CA SER A 316 15.58 -14.67 -33.11
C SER A 316 16.73 -15.40 -33.81
N ASP A 317 17.37 -14.76 -34.79
CA ASP A 317 18.45 -15.35 -35.59
C ASP A 317 19.81 -15.36 -34.86
N ALA A 318 19.95 -14.56 -33.80
CA ALA A 318 21.17 -14.47 -32.98
C ALA A 318 21.09 -15.30 -31.69
N ILE A 319 19.91 -15.89 -31.39
CA ILE A 319 19.70 -16.72 -30.20
C ILE A 319 20.11 -18.15 -30.53
N LEU A 320 21.19 -18.61 -29.90
CA LEU A 320 21.67 -19.98 -30.05
C LEU A 320 20.96 -20.92 -29.05
N GLN A 321 20.66 -22.15 -29.49
CA GLN A 321 20.09 -23.19 -28.61
C GLN A 321 21.10 -23.73 -27.59
N SER A 322 22.39 -23.54 -27.83
CA SER A 322 23.48 -23.95 -26.96
C SER A 322 24.59 -22.92 -26.95
N VAL A 323 25.22 -22.75 -25.80
CA VAL A 323 26.41 -21.91 -25.65
C VAL A 323 27.58 -22.55 -26.42
N PRO A 324 28.29 -21.82 -27.31
CA PRO A 324 29.48 -22.31 -27.98
C PRO A 324 30.57 -22.75 -27.00
N GLU A 325 31.40 -23.72 -27.37
CA GLU A 325 32.57 -24.09 -26.56
C GLU A 325 33.57 -22.92 -26.55
N THR A 326 33.80 -22.35 -25.36
CA THR A 326 34.77 -21.26 -25.12
C THR A 326 35.84 -21.68 -24.12
N GLU A 327 37.03 -21.11 -24.26
CA GLU A 327 38.18 -21.41 -23.40
C GLU A 327 37.97 -20.95 -21.96
N CYS A 328 37.27 -19.84 -21.75
CA CYS A 328 37.02 -19.27 -20.43
C CYS A 328 35.57 -18.77 -20.28
N HIS A 329 35.11 -18.68 -19.03
CA HIS A 329 33.80 -18.15 -18.68
C HIS A 329 33.92 -16.99 -17.71
N VAL A 330 33.04 -15.99 -17.86
CA VAL A 330 32.84 -14.92 -16.88
C VAL A 330 31.42 -15.01 -16.37
N LEU A 331 31.25 -15.21 -15.07
CA LEU A 331 29.95 -15.40 -14.43
C LEU A 331 29.54 -14.17 -13.62
N ASP A 332 28.28 -13.79 -13.76
CA ASP A 332 27.56 -12.96 -12.81
C ASP A 332 27.35 -13.73 -11.49
N GLY A 333 28.10 -13.37 -10.47
CA GLY A 333 28.01 -13.95 -9.14
C GLY A 333 26.66 -13.68 -8.46
N GLY A 334 25.98 -12.59 -8.80
CA GLY A 334 24.64 -12.28 -8.33
C GLY A 334 23.61 -13.32 -8.81
N SER A 335 23.64 -13.67 -10.09
CA SER A 335 22.83 -14.74 -10.68
C SER A 335 23.19 -16.11 -10.10
N LEU A 336 24.49 -16.40 -9.96
CA LEU A 336 25.00 -17.67 -9.44
C LEU A 336 24.41 -18.01 -8.06
N LEU A 337 24.28 -17.00 -7.18
CA LEU A 337 23.67 -17.17 -5.85
C LEU A 337 22.28 -17.79 -5.92
N HIS A 338 21.48 -17.48 -6.94
CA HIS A 338 20.13 -17.99 -7.09
C HIS A 338 20.07 -19.39 -7.72
N GLN A 339 21.06 -19.78 -8.53
CA GLN A 339 21.06 -21.06 -9.26
C GLN A 339 21.32 -22.30 -8.38
N VAL A 340 22.16 -22.20 -7.35
CA VAL A 340 22.54 -23.39 -6.55
C VAL A 340 21.51 -23.65 -5.43
N PRO A 341 20.81 -24.80 -5.42
CA PRO A 341 19.80 -25.10 -4.40
C PRO A 341 20.44 -25.48 -3.07
N TRP A 342 19.86 -25.03 -1.94
CA TRP A 342 20.32 -25.38 -0.60
C TRP A 342 19.53 -26.59 -0.07
N LYS A 343 20.22 -27.59 0.47
CA LYS A 343 19.60 -28.76 1.08
C LYS A 343 19.41 -28.54 2.59
N ARG A 344 18.35 -29.13 3.14
CA ARG A 344 18.04 -29.05 4.57
C ARG A 344 19.12 -29.77 5.39
N GLY A 345 19.63 -29.09 6.42
CA GLY A 345 20.67 -29.63 7.31
C GLY A 345 22.10 -29.42 6.83
N GLN A 346 22.32 -28.69 5.73
CA GLN A 346 23.67 -28.28 5.35
C GLN A 346 24.17 -27.14 6.23
N ASN A 347 25.48 -27.10 6.44
CA ASN A 347 26.15 -25.94 7.00
C ASN A 347 26.60 -24.94 5.92
N TYR A 348 26.94 -23.71 6.30
CA TYR A 348 27.32 -22.67 5.34
C TYR A 348 28.63 -22.98 4.59
N GLY A 349 29.54 -23.76 5.18
CA GLY A 349 30.76 -24.23 4.52
C GLY A 349 30.47 -25.21 3.38
N GLU A 350 29.59 -26.19 3.62
CA GLU A 350 29.11 -27.13 2.60
C GLU A 350 28.36 -26.41 1.47
N ILE A 351 27.62 -25.35 1.80
CA ILE A 351 26.96 -24.52 0.79
C ILE A 351 27.99 -23.76 -0.03
N ALA A 352 28.97 -23.12 0.59
CA ALA A 352 30.05 -22.43 -0.12
C ALA A 352 30.83 -23.38 -1.05
N GLN A 353 31.14 -24.59 -0.58
CA GLN A 353 31.74 -25.63 -1.40
C GLN A 353 30.82 -26.05 -2.56
N SER A 354 29.51 -26.16 -2.33
CA SER A 354 28.54 -26.50 -3.38
C SER A 354 28.52 -25.46 -4.51
N TYR A 355 28.70 -24.17 -4.19
CA TYR A 355 28.85 -23.11 -5.22
C TYR A 355 30.14 -23.27 -6.02
N ALA A 356 31.27 -23.59 -5.36
CA ALA A 356 32.52 -23.84 -6.04
C ALA A 356 32.48 -25.09 -6.93
N ASP A 357 31.94 -26.20 -6.40
CA ASP A 357 31.75 -27.45 -7.14
C ASP A 357 30.85 -27.26 -8.35
N PHE A 358 29.73 -26.53 -8.20
CA PHE A 358 28.85 -26.19 -9.30
C PHE A 358 29.60 -25.39 -10.38
N THR A 359 30.34 -24.36 -9.97
CA THR A 359 31.08 -23.49 -10.90
C THR A 359 32.12 -24.29 -11.69
N VAL A 360 32.96 -25.06 -11.01
CA VAL A 360 34.02 -25.86 -11.66
C VAL A 360 33.43 -26.95 -12.54
N ARG A 361 32.35 -27.61 -12.10
CA ARG A 361 31.71 -28.70 -12.86
C ARG A 361 31.06 -28.22 -14.16
N HIS A 362 30.46 -27.03 -14.14
CA HIS A 362 29.70 -26.51 -15.28
C HIS A 362 30.53 -25.62 -16.20
N TYR A 363 31.52 -24.89 -15.67
CA TYR A 363 32.24 -23.84 -16.40
C TYR A 363 33.76 -24.01 -16.39
N GLY A 364 34.29 -24.95 -15.60
CA GLY A 364 35.72 -25.23 -15.48
C GLY A 364 36.42 -24.38 -14.41
N SER A 365 37.64 -24.80 -14.03
CA SER A 365 38.42 -24.13 -12.99
C SER A 365 38.94 -22.76 -13.43
N ALA A 366 39.21 -22.53 -14.71
CA ALA A 366 39.66 -21.23 -15.26
C ALA A 366 38.53 -20.17 -15.40
N THR A 367 37.46 -20.29 -14.61
CA THR A 367 36.32 -19.38 -14.64
C THR A 367 36.56 -18.15 -13.78
N THR A 368 36.17 -16.97 -14.27
CA THR A 368 36.12 -15.73 -13.49
C THR A 368 34.71 -15.50 -12.97
N VAL A 369 34.54 -15.34 -11.66
CA VAL A 369 33.24 -14.99 -11.05
C VAL A 369 33.32 -13.58 -10.49
N VAL A 370 32.33 -12.73 -10.78
CA VAL A 370 32.30 -11.35 -10.28
C VAL A 370 31.10 -11.17 -9.36
N PHE A 371 31.34 -10.78 -8.11
CA PHE A 371 30.29 -10.52 -7.12
C PHE A 371 30.10 -9.02 -6.86
N ASP A 372 28.88 -8.64 -6.50
CA ASP A 372 28.55 -7.31 -6.01
C ASP A 372 29.25 -7.00 -4.67
N GLY A 373 29.63 -5.73 -4.51
CA GLY A 373 30.03 -5.14 -3.25
C GLY A 373 28.86 -4.52 -2.51
N TYR A 374 28.81 -4.75 -1.20
CA TYR A 374 27.80 -4.20 -0.30
C TYR A 374 28.42 -3.33 0.81
N GLU A 375 29.66 -2.86 0.64
CA GLU A 375 30.45 -2.21 1.70
C GLU A 375 30.51 -0.67 1.62
N GLU A 376 30.25 -0.04 0.46
CA GLU A 376 30.39 1.41 0.29
C GLU A 376 29.11 2.15 -0.11
N GLY A 377 28.66 3.03 0.80
CA GLY A 377 27.74 4.14 0.54
C GLY A 377 26.30 3.77 0.18
N PRO A 378 25.39 4.75 0.10
CA PRO A 378 24.07 4.54 -0.51
C PRO A 378 24.27 4.15 -1.98
N PRO A 379 23.97 2.90 -2.41
CA PRO A 379 24.13 2.49 -3.79
C PRO A 379 23.30 3.37 -4.73
N ILE A 380 23.75 3.53 -5.97
CA ILE A 380 22.99 4.19 -7.05
C ILE A 380 21.62 3.50 -7.25
N LYS A 381 21.49 2.25 -6.80
CA LYS A 381 20.26 1.43 -6.73
C LYS A 381 19.40 1.68 -5.46
N ASP A 382 19.66 2.70 -4.64
CA ASP A 382 18.99 2.96 -3.35
C ASP A 382 17.46 2.89 -3.40
N ASN A 383 16.84 3.43 -4.45
CA ASN A 383 15.40 3.33 -4.68
C ASN A 383 14.92 1.88 -4.89
N THR A 384 15.71 1.06 -5.59
CA THR A 384 15.45 -0.37 -5.77
C THR A 384 15.62 -1.13 -4.44
N HIS A 385 16.62 -0.78 -3.62
CA HIS A 385 16.85 -1.39 -2.30
C HIS A 385 15.75 -1.00 -1.29
N GLN A 386 15.35 0.28 -1.24
CA GLN A 386 14.25 0.77 -0.41
C GLN A 386 12.92 0.12 -0.80
N ARG A 387 12.63 -0.04 -2.11
CA ARG A 387 11.41 -0.72 -2.61
C ARG A 387 11.38 -2.21 -2.35
N ARG A 388 12.54 -2.89 -2.45
CA ARG A 388 12.62 -4.33 -2.20
C ARG A 388 12.32 -4.67 -0.73
N GLY A 389 12.31 -3.70 0.18
CA GLY A 389 11.96 -3.93 1.59
C GLY A 389 12.77 -5.07 2.20
N HIS A 390 13.99 -5.30 1.70
CA HIS A 390 14.73 -6.54 1.89
C HIS A 390 15.82 -6.36 2.93
N ASN A 391 15.39 -5.94 4.10
CA ASN A 391 16.22 -5.95 5.29
C ASN A 391 15.40 -6.50 6.48
N SER A 392 14.44 -7.37 6.20
CA SER A 392 13.52 -7.95 7.19
C SER A 392 14.03 -9.23 7.84
N HIS A 393 14.92 -9.98 7.17
CA HIS A 393 15.55 -11.15 7.75
C HIS A 393 16.58 -10.71 8.82
N PRO A 394 16.64 -11.36 9.99
CA PRO A 394 17.64 -11.04 11.00
C PRO A 394 19.06 -11.18 10.42
N ILE A 395 19.96 -10.32 10.90
CA ILE A 395 21.39 -10.51 10.65
C ILE A 395 21.77 -11.83 11.33
N VAL A 396 22.25 -12.78 10.54
CA VAL A 396 22.69 -14.08 11.04
C VAL A 396 24.20 -14.01 11.19
N HIS A 397 24.69 -14.20 12.41
CA HIS A 397 26.11 -14.43 12.64
C HIS A 397 26.37 -15.93 12.51
N PHE A 398 27.12 -16.34 11.50
CA PHE A 398 27.39 -17.75 11.21
C PHE A 398 28.87 -17.98 10.86
N THR A 399 29.33 -19.19 11.11
CA THR A 399 30.63 -19.74 10.67
C THR A 399 30.39 -20.86 9.66
N ALA A 400 31.46 -21.40 9.07
CA ALA A 400 31.38 -22.50 8.11
C ALA A 400 30.61 -23.71 8.69
N ASP A 401 30.77 -24.02 9.98
CA ASP A 401 30.14 -25.16 10.64
C ASP A 401 28.69 -24.90 11.09
N THR A 402 28.17 -23.67 10.94
CA THR A 402 26.82 -23.33 11.39
C THR A 402 25.77 -23.90 10.42
N GLU A 403 24.82 -24.67 10.93
CA GLU A 403 23.70 -25.19 10.14
C GLU A 403 22.76 -24.08 9.65
N VAL A 404 22.30 -24.20 8.40
CA VAL A 404 21.36 -23.23 7.83
C VAL A 404 19.98 -23.38 8.45
N SER A 405 19.43 -22.24 8.88
CA SER A 405 18.06 -22.12 9.34
C SER A 405 17.33 -21.03 8.53
N GLY A 406 16.08 -21.30 8.16
CA GLY A 406 15.26 -20.39 7.36
C GLY A 406 15.26 -20.72 5.86
N LYS A 407 14.61 -19.85 5.07
CA LYS A 407 14.54 -19.99 3.61
C LYS A 407 15.66 -19.23 2.94
N LYS A 408 16.22 -19.80 1.86
CA LYS A 408 17.31 -19.21 1.07
C LYS A 408 16.98 -17.80 0.59
N GLU A 409 15.79 -17.60 0.04
CA GLU A 409 15.34 -16.33 -0.54
C GLU A 409 15.24 -15.25 0.54
N GLU A 410 14.75 -15.61 1.72
CA GLU A 410 14.64 -14.70 2.85
C GLU A 410 16.03 -14.36 3.41
N PHE A 411 16.96 -15.31 3.48
CA PHE A 411 18.34 -15.07 3.91
C PHE A 411 19.09 -14.13 2.95
N LEU A 412 19.03 -14.43 1.63
CA LEU A 412 19.70 -13.66 0.58
C LEU A 412 19.10 -12.27 0.37
N SER A 413 17.92 -12.01 0.94
CA SER A 413 17.34 -10.68 0.93
C SER A 413 18.17 -9.66 1.71
N ARG A 414 18.84 -10.07 2.80
CA ARG A 414 19.58 -9.18 3.69
C ARG A 414 21.02 -8.98 3.19
N ASP A 415 21.38 -7.74 2.82
CA ASP A 415 22.69 -7.41 2.25
C ASP A 415 23.88 -7.87 3.12
N VAL A 416 23.79 -7.68 4.45
CA VAL A 416 24.84 -8.10 5.39
C VAL A 416 25.05 -9.62 5.40
N ASN A 417 23.95 -10.39 5.34
CA ASN A 417 24.01 -11.85 5.30
C ASN A 417 24.57 -12.33 3.96
N LYS A 418 24.08 -11.72 2.87
CA LYS A 418 24.53 -11.99 1.51
C LYS A 418 26.03 -11.75 1.37
N GLN A 419 26.53 -10.61 1.85
CA GLN A 419 27.95 -10.28 1.80
C GLN A 419 28.81 -11.24 2.64
N THR A 420 28.32 -11.65 3.81
CA THR A 420 29.03 -12.63 4.66
C THR A 420 29.12 -13.99 3.97
N LEU A 421 28.05 -14.43 3.30
CA LEU A 421 28.04 -15.68 2.53
C LEU A 421 28.94 -15.58 1.30
N ILE A 422 28.87 -14.48 0.55
CA ILE A 422 29.73 -14.22 -0.62
C ILE A 422 31.19 -14.35 -0.23
N LYS A 423 31.62 -13.80 0.91
CA LYS A 423 33.01 -13.95 1.39
C LYS A 423 33.45 -15.41 1.56
N MET A 424 32.57 -16.28 2.06
CA MET A 424 32.84 -17.72 2.16
C MET A 424 32.90 -18.38 0.77
N ILE A 425 31.98 -18.04 -0.12
CA ILE A 425 31.95 -18.56 -1.51
C ILE A 425 33.23 -18.13 -2.26
N ILE A 426 33.67 -16.87 -2.12
CA ILE A 426 34.90 -16.35 -2.72
C ILE A 426 36.11 -17.17 -2.27
N ALA A 427 36.23 -17.47 -0.98
CA ALA A 427 37.33 -18.27 -0.46
C ALA A 427 37.37 -19.66 -1.12
N GLU A 428 36.20 -20.26 -1.33
CA GLU A 428 36.08 -21.62 -1.83
C GLU A 428 36.19 -21.77 -3.34
N LEU A 429 35.74 -20.76 -4.08
CA LEU A 429 36.01 -20.61 -5.51
C LEU A 429 37.52 -20.48 -5.76
N ARG A 430 38.22 -19.64 -4.99
CA ARG A 430 39.67 -19.47 -5.09
C ARG A 430 40.43 -20.75 -4.74
N ARG A 431 40.00 -21.48 -3.70
CA ARG A 431 40.59 -22.79 -3.34
C ARG A 431 40.43 -23.82 -4.46
N SER A 432 39.33 -23.74 -5.20
CA SER A 432 39.01 -24.62 -6.33
C SER A 432 39.63 -24.16 -7.67
N GLY A 433 40.43 -23.09 -7.66
CA GLY A 433 41.20 -22.61 -8.81
C GLY A 433 40.50 -21.56 -9.67
N CYS A 434 39.30 -21.10 -9.28
CA CYS A 434 38.58 -20.02 -9.98
C CYS A 434 39.12 -18.64 -9.62
N ASP A 435 39.07 -17.73 -10.59
CA ASP A 435 39.38 -16.33 -10.37
C ASP A 435 38.14 -15.58 -9.88
N VAL A 436 38.31 -14.68 -8.92
CA VAL A 436 37.15 -14.02 -8.29
C VAL A 436 37.41 -12.53 -8.08
N VAL A 437 36.55 -11.72 -8.69
CA VAL A 437 36.52 -10.27 -8.58
C VAL A 437 35.35 -9.87 -7.65
N ASN A 438 35.63 -8.99 -6.71
CA ASN A 438 34.60 -8.44 -5.82
C ASN A 438 34.49 -6.94 -6.14
N ALA A 439 33.36 -6.52 -6.69
CA ALA A 439 33.11 -5.12 -7.01
C ALA A 439 33.01 -4.29 -5.71
N PRO A 440 33.33 -2.99 -5.72
CA PRO A 440 33.09 -2.10 -4.58
C PRO A 440 31.58 -1.82 -4.36
N GLY A 441 30.79 -1.93 -5.43
CA GLY A 441 29.34 -1.73 -5.45
C GLY A 441 28.67 -2.65 -6.47
N ASP A 442 27.91 -2.09 -7.39
CA ASP A 442 27.22 -2.82 -8.44
C ASP A 442 28.20 -3.51 -9.41
N ALA A 443 28.08 -4.83 -9.60
CA ALA A 443 29.05 -5.61 -10.38
C ALA A 443 28.82 -5.57 -11.91
N ASP A 444 27.68 -5.03 -12.39
CA ASP A 444 27.27 -5.10 -13.80
C ASP A 444 28.38 -4.63 -14.77
N VAL A 445 29.07 -3.52 -14.44
CA VAL A 445 30.18 -2.98 -15.24
C VAL A 445 31.46 -3.81 -15.10
N ASP A 446 31.75 -4.31 -13.90
CA ASP A 446 32.95 -5.11 -13.62
C ASP A 446 32.87 -6.48 -14.30
N ILE A 447 31.69 -7.11 -14.32
CA ILE A 447 31.39 -8.34 -15.07
C ILE A 447 31.76 -8.14 -16.55
N VAL A 448 31.23 -7.09 -17.18
CA VAL A 448 31.47 -6.82 -18.60
C VAL A 448 32.93 -6.49 -18.88
N LYS A 449 33.58 -5.67 -18.04
CA LYS A 449 35.02 -5.36 -18.21
C LYS A 449 35.91 -6.59 -18.04
N ALA A 450 35.58 -7.50 -17.13
CA ALA A 450 36.29 -8.75 -16.97
C ALA A 450 36.17 -9.62 -18.23
N ALA A 451 34.97 -9.73 -18.79
CA ALA A 451 34.71 -10.43 -20.04
C ALA A 451 35.49 -9.83 -21.23
N VAL A 452 35.40 -8.52 -21.44
CA VAL A 452 36.11 -7.82 -22.53
C VAL A 452 37.63 -7.99 -22.39
N ARG A 453 38.19 -7.83 -21.19
CA ARG A 453 39.63 -8.01 -20.97
C ARG A 453 40.08 -9.45 -21.23
N ALA A 454 39.31 -10.44 -20.79
CA ALA A 454 39.63 -11.85 -21.02
C ALA A 454 39.52 -12.21 -22.53
N SER A 455 38.62 -11.54 -23.26
CA SER A 455 38.42 -11.74 -24.70
C SER A 455 39.64 -11.36 -25.56
N LEU A 456 40.57 -10.56 -25.02
CA LEU A 456 41.79 -10.15 -25.72
C LEU A 456 42.77 -11.33 -25.94
N VAL A 457 42.65 -12.39 -25.14
CA VAL A 457 43.60 -13.51 -25.12
C VAL A 457 42.90 -14.85 -25.33
N HIS A 458 41.63 -14.96 -24.91
CA HIS A 458 40.87 -16.20 -24.93
C HIS A 458 39.52 -16.02 -25.62
N THR A 459 38.96 -17.12 -26.12
CA THR A 459 37.53 -17.13 -26.45
C THR A 459 36.73 -17.19 -25.16
N ILE A 460 35.79 -16.26 -24.97
CA ILE A 460 35.07 -16.11 -23.70
C ILE A 460 33.56 -16.11 -23.87
N THR A 461 32.87 -16.69 -22.88
CA THR A 461 31.42 -16.55 -22.71
C THR A 461 31.12 -15.81 -21.41
N LEU A 462 30.32 -14.74 -21.49
CA LEU A 462 29.73 -14.07 -20.34
C LEU A 462 28.36 -14.71 -20.04
N ILE A 463 28.12 -15.08 -18.79
CA ILE A 463 26.87 -15.71 -18.33
C ILE A 463 26.26 -14.86 -17.22
N GLY A 464 25.05 -14.36 -17.47
CA GLY A 464 24.24 -13.61 -16.51
C GLY A 464 22.79 -13.51 -16.96
N GLU A 465 21.89 -13.19 -16.03
CA GLU A 465 20.45 -13.07 -16.30
C GLU A 465 20.01 -11.60 -16.51
N ASP A 466 20.84 -10.62 -16.15
CA ASP A 466 20.48 -9.21 -16.27
C ASP A 466 20.68 -8.69 -17.71
N THR A 467 19.62 -8.12 -18.27
CA THR A 467 19.63 -7.48 -19.60
C THR A 467 20.64 -6.34 -19.71
N ASP A 468 20.98 -5.70 -18.58
CA ASP A 468 21.96 -4.61 -18.55
C ASP A 468 23.35 -5.09 -18.97
N LEU A 469 23.70 -6.36 -18.71
CA LEU A 469 24.98 -6.95 -19.12
C LEU A 469 25.14 -6.96 -20.64
N LEU A 470 24.08 -7.29 -21.38
CA LEU A 470 24.11 -7.28 -22.85
C LEU A 470 24.30 -5.86 -23.39
N VAL A 471 23.56 -4.89 -22.85
CA VAL A 471 23.66 -3.48 -23.25
C VAL A 471 25.05 -2.93 -22.98
N LEU A 472 25.60 -3.21 -21.80
CA LEU A 472 26.96 -2.82 -21.41
C LEU A 472 28.01 -3.52 -22.27
N LEU A 473 27.83 -4.80 -22.60
CA LEU A 473 28.76 -5.56 -23.46
C LEU A 473 28.85 -4.93 -24.84
N LEU A 474 27.72 -4.54 -25.45
CA LEU A 474 27.72 -3.82 -26.74
C LEU A 474 28.49 -2.51 -26.68
N TYR A 475 28.36 -1.76 -25.57
CA TYR A 475 29.06 -0.49 -25.39
C TYR A 475 30.58 -0.66 -25.21
N TYR A 476 31.01 -1.60 -24.37
CA TYR A 476 32.43 -1.79 -24.06
C TYR A 476 33.17 -2.58 -25.15
N ALA A 477 32.52 -3.52 -25.84
CA ALA A 477 33.14 -4.26 -26.93
C ALA A 477 33.44 -3.40 -28.17
N GLN A 478 32.69 -2.31 -28.39
CA GLN A 478 32.93 -1.39 -29.52
C GLN A 478 34.14 -0.48 -29.33
N ARG A 479 34.53 -0.19 -28.08
CA ARG A 479 35.57 0.82 -27.78
C ARG A 479 37.02 0.34 -27.91
N ASP A 480 37.25 -0.96 -28.06
CA ASP A 480 38.59 -1.52 -28.28
C ASP A 480 38.94 -1.67 -29.78
N ASN A 481 38.00 -1.33 -30.69
CA ASN A 481 38.19 -1.40 -32.16
C ASN A 481 38.42 -0.04 -32.84
N ASP A 482 38.47 1.06 -32.08
CA ASP A 482 38.92 2.40 -32.51
C ASP A 482 40.24 2.75 -31.80
#